data_AF-A0A2S6B0M3-F1
#
_entry.id   AF-A0A2S6B0M3-F1
#
_cell.length_a   1.000
_cell.length_b   1.000
_cell.length_c   1.000
_cell.angle_alpha   90.00
_cell.angle_beta   90.00
_cell.angle_gamma   90.00
#
_symmetry.space_group_name_H-M   'P 1'
#
loop_
_entity.id
_entity.type
_entity.pdbx_description
1 polymer ?
#
loop_
_entity_poly.entity_id
_entity_poly.type
_entity_poly.pdbx_seq_one_letter_code
_entity_poly.pdbx_strand_id
1 'polypeptide(L)'
;MSDHTPSPTEQRQQAMTEALRAWDPEAEVSLETGTGRLMVMTTLPTERVIAILKEAGEYAEAGAGEPRGHAAGQCCGGCSH
;
A
#
# COMPACT_ATOMS: atom_id res chain seq x y z
N MET A 1 -28.46 9.27 -12.19
CA MET A 1 -27.05 9.72 -12.01
C MET A 1 -26.50 8.87 -10.88
N SER A 2 -25.65 7.88 -11.18
CA SER A 2 -25.12 6.97 -10.16
C SER A 2 -24.19 7.74 -9.24
N ASP A 3 -24.54 7.80 -7.96
CA ASP A 3 -23.70 8.31 -6.89
C ASP A 3 -22.57 7.30 -6.65
N HIS A 4 -21.49 7.41 -7.44
CA HIS A 4 -20.24 6.73 -7.12
C HIS A 4 -19.58 7.48 -5.98
N THR A 5 -20.08 7.27 -4.76
CA THR A 5 -19.28 7.56 -3.58
C THR A 5 -18.02 6.68 -3.70
N PRO A 6 -16.82 7.25 -3.83
CA PRO A 6 -15.61 6.47 -3.96
C PRO A 6 -15.50 5.57 -2.74
N SER A 7 -15.33 4.28 -3.01
CA SER A 7 -15.24 3.27 -1.96
C SER A 7 -14.12 3.68 -0.99
N PRO A 8 -14.23 3.39 0.32
CA PRO A 8 -13.17 3.73 1.28
C PRO A 8 -11.78 3.23 0.86
N THR A 9 -11.75 2.12 0.12
CA THR A 9 -10.57 1.55 -0.52
C THR A 9 -9.97 2.42 -1.63
N GLU A 10 -10.81 3.03 -2.47
CA GLU A 10 -10.37 3.92 -3.56
C GLU A 10 -9.83 5.24 -2.99
N GLN A 11 -10.49 5.79 -1.96
CA GLN A 11 -9.98 6.97 -1.25
C GLN A 11 -8.62 6.71 -0.63
N ARG A 12 -8.41 5.53 -0.04
CA ARG A 12 -7.12 5.13 0.52
C ARG A 12 -6.04 5.04 -0.55
N GLN A 13 -6.35 4.41 -1.69
CA GLN A 13 -5.45 4.30 -2.84
C GLN A 13 -5.05 5.67 -3.39
N GLN A 14 -6.01 6.60 -3.50
CA GLN A 14 -5.76 7.96 -3.95
C GLN A 14 -4.82 8.69 -2.98
N ALA A 15 -5.10 8.63 -1.68
CA ALA A 15 -4.23 9.25 -0.66
C ALA A 15 -2.79 8.71 -0.72
N MET A 16 -2.61 7.40 -0.89
CA MET A 16 -1.28 6.78 -1.07
C MET A 16 -0.58 7.26 -2.34
N THR A 17 -1.31 7.32 -3.45
CA THR A 17 -0.78 7.78 -4.74
C THR A 17 -0.35 9.25 -4.65
N GLU A 18 -1.16 10.10 -4.03
CA GLU A 18 -0.85 11.51 -3.83
C GLU A 18 0.38 11.71 -2.94
N ALA A 19 0.49 10.95 -1.84
CA ALA A 19 1.66 10.99 -0.97
C ALA A 19 2.95 10.61 -1.70
N LEU A 20 2.91 9.60 -2.57
CA LEU A 20 4.05 9.21 -3.40
C LEU A 20 4.34 10.21 -4.50
N ARG A 21 3.31 10.80 -5.13
CA ARG A 21 3.45 11.79 -6.20
C ARG A 21 4.10 13.09 -5.77
N ALA A 22 4.08 13.41 -4.48
CA ALA A 22 4.86 14.52 -3.93
C ALA A 22 6.39 14.33 -4.13
N TRP A 23 6.84 13.09 -4.31
CA TRP A 23 8.25 12.71 -4.47
C TRP A 23 8.57 12.13 -5.85
N ASP A 24 7.62 11.42 -6.46
CA ASP A 24 7.73 10.80 -7.78
C ASP A 24 6.45 11.04 -8.58
N PRO A 25 6.39 12.06 -9.46
CA PRO A 25 5.15 12.44 -10.14
C PRO A 25 4.57 11.34 -11.03
N GLU A 26 5.39 10.37 -11.41
CA GLU A 26 5.01 9.19 -12.20
C GLU A 26 4.53 8.02 -11.33
N ALA A 27 4.46 8.20 -10.00
CA ALA A 27 4.03 7.14 -9.07
C ALA A 27 2.57 6.75 -9.28
N GLU A 28 2.34 5.44 -9.27
CA GLU A 28 1.02 4.82 -9.36
C GLU A 28 0.86 3.72 -8.30
N VAL A 29 -0.30 3.69 -7.64
CA VAL A 29 -0.65 2.65 -6.67
C VAL A 29 -1.88 1.91 -7.15
N SER A 30 -1.78 0.60 -7.24
CA SER A 30 -2.88 -0.32 -7.55
C SER A 30 -3.10 -1.25 -6.36
N LEU A 31 -4.35 -1.37 -5.91
CA LEU A 31 -4.72 -2.34 -4.90
C LEU A 31 -5.34 -3.55 -5.60
N GLU A 32 -4.74 -4.71 -5.38
CA GLU A 32 -5.28 -5.96 -5.85
C GLU A 32 -6.37 -6.43 -4.87
N THR A 33 -7.64 -6.35 -5.28
CA THR A 33 -8.79 -6.68 -4.42
C THR A 33 -8.94 -8.18 -4.15
N GLY A 34 -8.24 -9.03 -4.90
CA GLY A 34 -8.25 -10.49 -4.73
C GLY A 34 -7.37 -10.98 -3.58
N THR A 35 -6.23 -10.32 -3.35
CA THR A 35 -5.26 -10.69 -2.29
C THR A 35 -5.06 -9.61 -1.23
N GLY A 36 -5.60 -8.40 -1.44
CA GLY A 36 -5.38 -7.25 -0.57
C GLY A 36 -3.98 -6.65 -0.70
N ARG A 37 -3.21 -7.03 -1.74
CA ARG A 37 -1.84 -6.55 -1.96
C ARG A 37 -1.83 -5.19 -2.66
N LEU A 38 -0.90 -4.33 -2.25
CA LEU A 38 -0.62 -3.07 -2.93
C LEU A 38 0.53 -3.26 -3.92
N MET A 39 0.30 -2.91 -5.17
CA MET A 39 1.33 -2.77 -6.20
C MET A 39 1.64 -1.29 -6.36
N VAL A 40 2.91 -0.93 -6.18
CA VAL A 40 3.39 0.45 -6.33
C VAL A 40 4.38 0.48 -7.49
N MET A 41 4.09 1.29 -8.50
CA MET A 41 5.00 1.56 -9.60
C MET A 41 5.60 2.94 -9.37
N THR A 42 6.91 3.02 -9.18
CA THR A 42 7.60 4.25 -8.82
C THR A 42 9.09 4.16 -9.13
N THR A 43 9.74 5.30 -9.31
CA THR A 43 11.20 5.40 -9.42
C THR A 43 11.91 5.42 -8.05
N LEU A 44 11.16 5.56 -6.96
CA LEU A 44 11.70 5.63 -5.60
C LEU A 44 12.18 4.26 -5.10
N PRO A 45 13.24 4.22 -4.27
CA PRO A 45 13.65 2.99 -3.62
C PRO A 45 12.60 2.53 -2.62
N THR A 46 12.46 1.20 -2.45
CA THR A 46 11.44 0.58 -1.60
C THR A 46 11.41 1.11 -0.17
N GLU A 47 12.57 1.37 0.44
CA GLU A 47 12.67 1.94 1.79
C GLU A 47 12.01 3.33 1.88
N ARG A 48 12.13 4.13 0.82
CA ARG A 48 11.53 5.46 0.75
C ARG A 48 10.02 5.38 0.57
N VAL A 49 9.55 4.44 -0.24
CA VAL A 49 8.12 4.17 -0.42
C VAL A 49 7.47 3.78 0.91
N ILE A 50 8.07 2.84 1.66
CA ILE A 50 7.58 2.41 2.98
C ILE A 50 7.52 3.60 3.95
N ALA A 51 8.57 4.44 3.98
CA ALA A 51 8.60 5.62 4.83
C ALA A 51 7.45 6.59 4.50
N ILE A 52 7.24 6.91 3.22
CA ILE A 52 6.17 7.81 2.76
C ILE A 52 4.79 7.25 3.11
N LEU A 53 4.56 5.96 2.87
CA LEU A 53 3.29 5.31 3.18
C LEU A 53 3.02 5.33 4.69
N LYS A 54 4.04 5.07 5.51
CA LYS A 54 3.95 5.15 6.97
C LYS A 54 3.64 6.57 7.45
N GLU A 55 4.26 7.59 6.85
CA GLU A 55 3.95 9.00 7.14
C GLU A 55 2.50 9.36 6.76
N ALA A 56 1.96 8.74 5.71
CA ALA A 56 0.55 8.86 5.32
C ALA A 56 -0.41 8.05 6.23
N GLY A 57 0.11 7.34 7.24
CA GLY A 57 -0.68 6.51 8.16
C GLY A 57 -0.98 5.10 7.63
N GLU A 58 -0.40 4.71 6.50
CA GLU A 58 -0.53 3.38 5.92
C GLU A 58 0.67 2.50 6.31
N TYR A 59 0.41 1.41 7.02
CA TYR A 59 1.45 0.43 7.34
C TYR A 59 1.60 -0.54 6.18
N ALA A 60 2.47 -0.18 5.22
CA ALA A 60 2.87 -1.06 4.13
C ALA A 60 4.23 -1.70 4.44
N GLU A 61 4.32 -3.01 4.25
CA GLU A 61 5.55 -3.77 4.25
C GLU A 61 5.92 -4.18 2.82
N ALA A 62 7.20 -4.13 2.47
CA ALA A 62 7.64 -4.65 1.18
C ALA A 62 7.27 -6.13 1.12
N GLY A 63 6.34 -6.47 0.22
CA GLY A 63 5.97 -7.85 -0.02
C GLY A 63 7.23 -8.62 -0.40
N ALA A 64 7.52 -9.66 0.39
CA ALA A 64 8.65 -10.55 0.23
C ALA A 64 8.60 -11.25 -1.15
N GLY A 65 9.07 -10.56 -2.20
CA GLY A 65 9.47 -11.18 -3.45
C GLY A 65 10.80 -11.89 -3.21
N GLU A 66 10.76 -12.92 -2.38
CA GLU A 66 11.95 -13.54 -1.80
C GLU A 66 12.89 -14.12 -2.87
N PRO A 67 14.20 -14.12 -2.61
CA PRO A 67 14.90 -15.39 -2.64
C PRO A 67 15.33 -15.75 -1.21
N ARG A 68 14.44 -16.50 -0.54
CA ARG A 68 14.64 -17.27 0.69
C ARG A 68 15.46 -16.58 1.81
N GLY A 69 14.79 -15.97 2.78
CA GLY A 69 15.47 -15.45 3.97
C GLY A 69 14.61 -15.26 5.22
N HIS A 70 13.81 -16.26 5.61
CA HIS A 70 13.47 -16.59 7.00
C HIS A 70 13.15 -15.43 7.97
N ALA A 71 11.84 -15.15 8.16
CA ALA A 71 11.26 -14.91 9.50
C ALA A 71 9.75 -15.14 9.44
N ALA A 72 9.32 -16.31 9.93
CA ALA A 72 7.95 -16.51 10.37
C ALA A 72 7.73 -15.65 11.61
N GLY A 73 6.93 -14.59 11.50
CA GLY A 73 6.50 -13.76 12.61
C GLY A 73 5.01 -13.52 12.48
N GLN A 74 4.26 -13.98 13.46
CA GLN A 74 2.80 -14.02 13.51
C GLN A 74 2.14 -12.68 13.13
N CYS A 75 1.18 -12.71 12.21
CA CYS A 75 0.11 -11.73 12.19
C CYS A 75 -1.08 -12.34 12.96
N CYS A 76 -1.00 -12.28 14.29
CA CYS A 76 -2.14 -12.53 15.16
C CYS A 76 -2.94 -11.23 15.27
N GLY A 77 -4.10 -11.19 14.63
CA GLY A 77 -5.06 -10.09 14.74
C GLY A 77 -6.51 -10.56 14.58
N GLY A 78 -6.79 -11.82 14.92
CA GLY A 78 -8.16 -12.25 15.16
C GLY A 78 -8.63 -11.68 16.49
N CYS A 79 -9.53 -10.71 16.43
CA CYS A 79 -10.44 -10.41 17.54
C CYS A 79 -11.85 -10.35 16.99
N SER A 80 -12.60 -11.41 17.32
CA SER A 80 -14.05 -11.55 17.19
C SER A 80 -14.74 -10.84 18.34
N HIS A 81 -15.72 -9.98 18.05
CA HIS A 81 -17.08 -9.97 18.62
C HIS A 81 -17.91 -8.89 17.91
#